data_AF-A0AAP7DLU8-F1
#
_entry.id   AF-A0AAP7DLU8-F1
#
_cell.length_a   1.000
_cell.length_b   1.000
_cell.length_c   1.000
_cell.angle_alpha   90.00
_cell.angle_beta   90.00
_cell.angle_gamma   90.00
#
_symmetry.space_group_name_H-M   'P 1'
#
loop_
_entity.id
_entity.type
_entity.pdbx_description
1 polymer ?
#
loop_
_entity_poly.entity_id
_entity_poly.type
_entity_poly.pdbx_seq_one_letter_code
_entity_poly.pdbx_strand_id
1 'polypeptide(L)'
;MGEIDNYESLQFIRRFFGTGEFELHISVGKQYADTLQKGNVIMLVGHAHKSGIITSRQITLGEDGTQTVVAKGTTLEGVLDRRVTVTQDYDRVRGAAETVIKHYVNQHISNASDPDRKIPYFICAPDQRRGVETPWQSRYEPLHEVVEKIARFCDIGYFAYIDIPSRKWIFDIMTGRDLTQGQRIYPPVVFSTDFNNVQSQEFTEADGSFKNVGYAGGKGEEEERLIQMVGNASGLDRREVFMDCSSAEDAVELAEMGTKKLSEYGQIITFDGRVLDTHSFQYEHDWDLGDIVTLRDDEWGVELNSRITEVREIYEQEVKIEIQFGDEIPNVKKTVKTIQSQIDRLQTNSGLAEVVKRLDSGVLLRDNYFNIATIHTIRNGVEVQEFWLL
;
A
#
# COMPACT_ATOMS: atom_id res chain seq x y z
N MET A 1 -4.78 29.03 16.53
CA MET A 1 -3.74 28.62 15.57
C MET A 1 -2.42 29.06 16.16
N GLY A 2 -1.49 28.13 16.37
CA GLY A 2 -0.14 28.40 16.86
C GLY A 2 0.86 27.74 15.92
N GLU A 3 1.99 28.38 15.70
CA GLU A 3 3.07 27.87 14.84
C GLU A 3 4.14 27.23 15.72
N ILE A 4 4.56 26.00 15.36
CA ILE A 4 5.61 25.25 16.07
C ILE A 4 6.78 25.14 15.11
N ASP A 5 7.85 25.87 15.39
CA ASP A 5 9.08 25.91 14.59
C ASP A 5 10.30 25.32 15.32
N ASN A 6 10.13 24.89 16.57
CA ASN A 6 11.21 24.45 17.45
C ASN A 6 11.04 23.03 17.97
N TYR A 7 10.34 22.14 17.25
CA TYR A 7 10.22 20.72 17.61
C TYR A 7 11.55 19.95 17.43
N GLU A 8 11.65 18.77 18.04
CA GLU A 8 12.85 17.93 17.98
C GLU A 8 12.86 17.04 16.73
N SER A 9 11.72 16.47 16.37
CA SER A 9 11.56 15.62 15.18
C SER A 9 10.11 15.60 14.74
N LEU A 10 9.88 15.66 13.44
CA LEU A 10 8.59 15.41 12.80
C LEU A 10 8.78 14.41 11.67
N GLN A 11 8.09 13.28 11.73
CA GLN A 11 7.94 12.37 10.61
C GLN A 11 6.53 12.54 10.03
N PHE A 12 6.42 12.74 8.73
CA PHE A 12 5.15 12.87 8.03
C PHE A 12 5.15 11.96 6.81
N ILE A 13 4.19 11.03 6.77
CA ILE A 13 4.10 9.99 5.76
C ILE A 13 2.79 10.16 5.01
N ARG A 14 2.87 10.25 3.68
CA ARG A 14 1.71 10.27 2.79
C ARG A 14 1.68 8.99 1.96
N ARG A 15 0.48 8.46 1.71
CA ARG A 15 0.28 7.23 0.93
C ARG A 15 -0.67 7.51 -0.21
N PHE A 16 -0.38 6.96 -1.39
CA PHE A 16 -1.18 7.22 -2.59
C PHE A 16 -2.56 6.55 -2.48
N PHE A 17 -2.59 5.28 -2.07
CA PHE A 17 -3.82 4.48 -1.99
C PHE A 17 -4.52 4.48 -0.63
N GLY A 18 -3.92 5.10 0.38
CA GLY A 18 -4.27 4.86 1.77
C GLY A 18 -4.07 6.06 2.68
N THR A 19 -4.34 5.84 3.97
CA THR A 19 -4.16 6.87 4.98
C THR A 19 -2.68 7.00 5.37
N GLY A 20 -2.16 8.22 5.29
CA GLY A 20 -0.86 8.59 5.82
C GLY A 20 -0.83 8.73 7.34
N GLU A 21 0.35 8.90 7.91
CA GLU A 21 0.53 9.07 9.35
C GLU A 21 1.63 10.08 9.69
N PHE A 22 1.60 10.61 10.90
CA PHE A 22 2.65 11.50 11.38
C PHE A 22 2.97 11.25 12.85
N GLU A 23 4.19 11.61 13.20
CA GLU A 23 4.71 11.55 14.56
C GLU A 23 5.58 12.77 14.84
N LEU A 24 5.21 13.54 15.87
CA LEU A 24 5.87 14.77 16.29
C LEU A 24 6.42 14.60 17.71
N HIS A 25 7.69 14.91 17.89
CA HIS A 25 8.38 14.93 19.18
C HIS A 25 8.69 16.37 19.57
N ILE A 26 8.22 16.80 20.73
CA ILE A 26 8.50 18.14 21.26
C ILE A 26 8.72 18.14 22.77
N SER A 27 9.73 18.86 23.27
CA SER A 27 9.88 19.09 24.71
C SER A 27 8.67 19.81 25.33
N VAL A 28 8.19 19.36 26.50
CA VAL A 28 6.98 19.90 27.18
C VAL A 28 7.06 21.40 27.46
N GLY A 29 8.25 21.94 27.70
CA GLY A 29 8.46 23.37 27.99
C GLY A 29 8.43 24.29 26.76
N LYS A 30 8.36 23.73 25.54
CA LYS A 30 8.36 24.52 24.32
C LYS A 30 6.99 25.10 23.99
N GLN A 31 7.00 26.17 23.21
CA GLN A 31 5.80 26.89 22.82
C GLN A 31 4.80 25.95 22.11
N TYR A 32 3.53 26.02 22.51
CA TYR A 32 2.41 25.23 21.98
C TYR A 32 2.51 23.70 22.17
N ALA A 33 3.49 23.16 22.90
CA ALA A 33 3.55 21.73 23.21
C ALA A 33 2.31 21.21 23.95
N ASP A 34 1.66 22.09 24.74
CA ASP A 34 0.41 21.83 25.45
C ASP A 34 -0.82 21.72 24.51
N THR A 35 -0.73 22.28 23.31
CA THR A 35 -1.79 22.25 22.29
C THR A 35 -1.81 20.97 21.47
N LEU A 36 -0.78 20.12 21.56
CA LEU A 36 -0.72 18.83 20.87
C LEU A 36 -1.62 17.78 21.54
N GLN A 37 -2.92 17.99 21.45
CA GLN A 37 -3.95 17.18 22.09
C GLN A 37 -4.71 16.34 21.07
N LYS A 38 -5.20 15.17 21.49
CA LYS A 38 -6.04 14.31 20.67
C LYS A 38 -7.24 15.09 20.11
N GLY A 39 -7.47 14.99 18.81
CA GLY A 39 -8.53 15.69 18.10
C GLY A 39 -8.10 17.04 17.49
N ASN A 40 -6.98 17.61 17.93
CA ASN A 40 -6.41 18.79 17.28
C ASN A 40 -5.78 18.41 15.95
N VAL A 41 -5.71 19.39 15.05
CA VAL A 41 -5.22 19.21 13.69
C VAL A 41 -3.90 19.97 13.54
N ILE A 42 -2.95 19.35 12.84
CA ILE A 42 -1.70 19.96 12.41
C ILE A 42 -1.72 20.13 10.88
N MET A 43 -0.93 21.08 10.41
CA MET A 43 -0.68 21.32 9.00
C MET A 43 0.74 21.85 8.87
N LEU A 44 1.53 21.32 7.94
CA LEU A 44 2.83 21.90 7.62
C LEU A 44 2.60 23.25 6.92
N VAL A 45 3.23 24.30 7.45
CA VAL A 45 3.05 25.67 6.93
C VAL A 45 3.43 25.72 5.46
N GLY A 46 2.55 26.24 4.61
CA GLY A 46 2.74 26.30 3.16
C GLY A 46 2.32 25.04 2.39
N HIS A 47 2.06 23.91 3.07
CA HIS A 47 1.73 22.62 2.46
C HIS A 47 0.40 22.10 3.01
N ALA A 48 -0.72 22.68 2.57
CA ALA A 48 -2.05 22.34 3.08
C ALA A 48 -2.39 20.84 2.96
N HIS A 49 -1.95 20.20 1.88
CA HIS A 49 -2.10 18.76 1.63
C HIS A 49 -1.33 17.87 2.63
N LYS A 50 -0.41 18.46 3.41
CA LYS A 50 0.26 17.82 4.56
C LYS A 50 -0.46 18.21 5.86
N SER A 51 -1.74 17.89 5.94
CA SER A 51 -2.58 18.08 7.13
C SER A 51 -2.90 16.75 7.81
N GLY A 52 -2.99 16.75 9.14
CA GLY A 52 -3.31 15.54 9.89
C GLY A 52 -3.96 15.79 11.24
N ILE A 53 -4.75 14.82 11.71
CA ILE A 53 -5.43 14.86 13.00
C ILE A 53 -4.68 14.04 14.04
N ILE A 54 -4.43 14.63 15.21
CA ILE A 54 -3.78 13.94 16.34
C ILE A 54 -4.75 12.89 16.88
N THR A 55 -4.33 11.64 16.89
CA THR A 55 -5.11 10.50 17.42
C THR A 55 -4.55 10.00 18.75
N SER A 56 -3.27 10.26 19.03
CA SER A 56 -2.57 9.86 20.25
C SER A 56 -1.63 10.96 20.75
N ARG A 57 -1.51 11.07 22.08
CA ARG A 57 -0.53 11.91 22.77
C ARG A 57 0.06 11.12 23.92
N GLN A 58 1.38 11.04 23.97
CA GLN A 58 2.14 10.46 25.05
C GLN A 58 3.07 11.51 25.63
N ILE A 59 3.29 11.49 26.95
CA ILE A 59 4.31 12.30 27.62
C ILE A 59 5.29 11.33 28.26
N THR A 60 6.58 11.52 27.98
CA THR A 60 7.67 10.69 28.49
C THR A 60 8.60 11.55 29.33
N LEU A 61 9.19 10.97 30.38
CA LEU A 61 10.27 11.56 31.18
C LEU A 61 11.52 10.71 30.94
N GLY A 62 12.53 11.30 30.30
CA GLY A 62 13.82 10.67 30.06
C GLY A 62 14.65 10.55 31.34
N GLU A 63 15.66 9.69 31.31
CA GLU A 63 16.61 9.50 32.43
C GLU A 63 17.41 10.77 32.75
N ASP A 64 17.58 11.65 31.76
CA ASP A 64 18.19 12.97 31.85
C ASP A 64 17.25 14.05 32.45
N GLY A 65 16.01 13.67 32.78
CA GLY A 65 14.98 14.58 33.29
C GLY A 65 14.22 15.34 32.21
N THR A 66 14.52 15.12 30.93
CA THR A 66 13.82 15.78 29.81
C THR A 66 12.40 15.22 29.68
N GLN A 67 11.41 16.11 29.61
CA GLN A 67 10.02 15.72 29.38
C GLN A 67 9.63 15.99 27.92
N THR A 68 9.21 14.94 27.22
CA THR A 68 8.89 15.00 25.79
C THR A 68 7.43 14.61 25.55
N VAL A 69 6.71 15.44 24.80
CA VAL A 69 5.43 15.12 24.18
C VAL A 69 5.68 14.40 22.86
N VAL A 70 5.08 13.23 22.71
CA VAL A 70 5.00 12.50 21.44
C VAL A 70 3.56 12.54 20.97
N ALA A 71 3.29 13.29 19.90
CA ALA A 71 1.98 13.38 19.29
C ALA A 71 1.95 12.57 17.99
N LYS A 72 1.05 11.60 17.90
CA LYS A 72 0.86 10.77 16.70
C LYS A 72 -0.52 10.98 16.11
N GLY A 73 -0.62 10.86 14.80
CA GLY A 73 -1.88 11.04 14.11
C GLY A 73 -1.88 10.48 12.70
N THR A 74 -3.01 10.65 12.03
CA THR A 74 -3.20 10.28 10.63
C THR A 74 -3.32 11.55 9.79
N THR A 75 -3.05 11.46 8.50
CA THR A 75 -3.55 12.46 7.54
C THR A 75 -5.09 12.57 7.65
N LEU A 76 -5.66 13.68 7.15
CA LEU A 76 -7.07 13.98 7.43
C LEU A 76 -8.05 12.94 6.89
N GLU A 77 -7.75 12.29 5.78
CA GLU A 77 -8.56 11.19 5.22
C GLU A 77 -8.60 9.97 6.15
N GLY A 78 -7.75 9.90 7.18
CA GLY A 78 -7.87 8.89 8.23
C GLY A 78 -9.19 8.94 9.01
N VAL A 79 -9.98 10.03 8.92
CA VAL A 79 -11.33 10.05 9.50
C VAL A 79 -12.32 9.13 8.77
N LEU A 80 -12.01 8.66 7.55
CA LEU A 80 -12.79 7.64 6.85
C LEU A 80 -12.93 6.36 7.69
N ASP A 81 -11.93 6.03 8.51
CA ASP A 81 -11.94 4.84 9.39
C ASP A 81 -13.04 4.90 10.47
N ARG A 82 -13.56 6.09 10.76
CA ARG A 82 -14.61 6.27 11.78
C ARG A 82 -16.01 5.97 11.26
N ARG A 83 -16.16 5.45 10.05
CA ARG A 83 -17.44 5.20 9.38
C ARG A 83 -17.45 3.82 8.74
N VAL A 84 -18.66 3.27 8.67
CA VAL A 84 -18.99 2.10 7.86
C VAL A 84 -20.04 2.51 6.83
N THR A 85 -20.06 1.89 5.66
CA THR A 85 -21.12 2.11 4.67
C THR A 85 -22.47 1.65 5.23
N VAL A 86 -23.49 2.51 5.23
CA VAL A 86 -24.81 2.18 5.80
C VAL A 86 -25.91 2.52 4.81
N THR A 87 -26.69 1.50 4.49
CA THR A 87 -27.74 1.53 3.48
C THR A 87 -28.74 0.39 3.80
N GLN A 88 -30.00 0.54 3.38
CA GLN A 88 -31.02 -0.48 3.58
C GLN A 88 -30.69 -1.75 2.77
N ASP A 89 -30.46 -1.58 1.47
CA ASP A 89 -29.96 -2.59 0.53
C ASP A 89 -28.51 -2.30 0.13
N TYR A 90 -27.91 -3.03 -0.82
CA TYR A 90 -26.58 -2.67 -1.34
C TYR A 90 -26.60 -1.29 -2.01
N ASP A 91 -25.66 -0.43 -1.62
CA ASP A 91 -25.43 0.86 -2.27
C ASP A 91 -24.54 0.65 -3.50
N ARG A 92 -25.15 0.73 -4.68
CA ARG A 92 -24.54 0.42 -5.98
C ARG A 92 -24.34 1.69 -6.77
N VAL A 93 -23.11 1.94 -7.19
CA VAL A 93 -22.74 3.11 -7.99
C VAL A 93 -21.86 2.67 -9.16
N ARG A 94 -22.00 3.36 -10.30
CA ARG A 94 -21.16 3.18 -11.48
C ARG A 94 -20.80 4.54 -12.04
N GLY A 95 -19.52 4.74 -12.33
CA GLY A 95 -18.99 5.98 -12.88
C GLY A 95 -17.47 5.96 -12.92
N ALA A 96 -16.86 7.09 -13.25
CA ALA A 96 -15.43 7.29 -13.05
C ALA A 96 -15.03 7.02 -11.59
N ALA A 97 -13.83 6.50 -11.36
CA ALA A 97 -13.33 6.12 -10.04
C ALA A 97 -13.50 7.24 -9.00
N GLU A 98 -13.19 8.48 -9.37
CA GLU A 98 -13.44 9.67 -8.53
C GLU A 98 -14.90 9.79 -8.11
N THR A 99 -15.83 9.68 -9.07
CA THR A 99 -17.28 9.78 -8.82
C THR A 99 -17.72 8.71 -7.82
N VAL A 100 -17.22 7.48 -7.99
CA VAL A 100 -17.56 6.34 -7.14
C VAL A 100 -17.00 6.52 -5.72
N ILE A 101 -15.74 6.94 -5.58
CA ILE A 101 -15.13 7.24 -4.26
C ILE A 101 -15.88 8.39 -3.58
N LYS A 102 -16.10 9.50 -4.27
CA LYS A 102 -16.77 10.68 -3.72
C LYS A 102 -18.23 10.40 -3.36
N HIS A 103 -18.92 9.49 -4.06
CA HIS A 103 -20.25 9.02 -3.66
C HIS A 103 -20.24 8.43 -2.25
N TYR A 104 -19.39 7.44 -1.98
CA TYR A 104 -19.32 6.79 -0.66
C TYR A 104 -18.88 7.76 0.45
N VAL A 105 -17.88 8.61 0.18
CA VAL A 105 -17.43 9.62 1.15
C VAL A 105 -18.56 10.62 1.44
N ASN A 106 -19.26 11.09 0.40
CA ASN A 106 -20.35 12.05 0.59
C ASN A 106 -21.52 11.45 1.38
N GLN A 107 -21.98 10.25 1.05
CA GLN A 107 -23.12 9.60 1.71
C GLN A 107 -22.88 9.24 3.17
N HIS A 108 -21.62 9.21 3.62
CA HIS A 108 -21.28 8.73 4.96
C HIS A 108 -20.52 9.73 5.84
N ILE A 109 -20.06 10.85 5.28
CA ILE A 109 -19.33 11.90 6.01
C ILE A 109 -19.89 13.30 5.74
N SER A 110 -19.84 13.80 4.50
CA SER A 110 -20.16 15.21 4.26
C SER A 110 -21.68 15.47 4.20
N ASN A 111 -22.43 14.55 3.61
CA ASN A 111 -23.86 14.64 3.37
C ASN A 111 -24.60 13.37 3.82
N ALA A 112 -24.18 12.79 4.94
CA ALA A 112 -24.87 11.64 5.52
C ALA A 112 -26.34 11.94 5.85
N SER A 113 -27.22 10.98 5.58
CA SER A 113 -28.66 11.08 5.86
C SER A 113 -28.94 11.22 7.36
N ASP A 114 -28.22 10.47 8.18
CA ASP A 114 -28.16 10.65 9.63
C ASP A 114 -27.19 11.81 9.97
N PRO A 115 -27.70 12.93 10.54
CA PRO A 115 -26.89 14.10 10.85
C PRO A 115 -25.74 13.83 11.82
N ASP A 116 -25.88 12.87 12.75
CA ASP A 116 -24.86 12.57 13.76
C ASP A 116 -23.61 11.92 13.14
N ARG A 117 -23.74 11.38 11.92
CA ARG A 117 -22.62 10.84 11.15
C ARG A 117 -21.83 11.92 10.45
N LYS A 118 -22.34 13.15 10.31
CA LYS A 118 -21.62 14.20 9.59
C LYS A 118 -20.37 14.61 10.34
N ILE A 119 -19.25 14.76 9.64
CA ILE A 119 -18.08 15.44 10.20
C ILE A 119 -18.20 16.92 9.85
N PRO A 120 -18.34 17.83 10.83
CA PRO A 120 -18.50 19.25 10.56
C PRO A 120 -17.34 19.78 9.70
N TYR A 121 -17.68 20.65 8.75
CA TYR A 121 -16.73 21.32 7.84
C TYR A 121 -15.97 20.41 6.85
N PHE A 122 -16.21 19.08 6.87
CA PHE A 122 -15.67 18.17 5.88
C PHE A 122 -16.54 18.16 4.61
N ILE A 123 -15.91 18.43 3.46
CA ILE A 123 -16.57 18.44 2.15
C ILE A 123 -15.73 17.69 1.12
N CYS A 124 -16.36 17.15 0.08
CA CYS A 124 -15.63 16.72 -1.11
C CYS A 124 -15.45 17.91 -2.06
N ALA A 125 -14.27 18.01 -2.69
CA ALA A 125 -14.04 18.89 -3.82
C ALA A 125 -14.97 18.53 -5.01
N PRO A 126 -15.21 19.46 -5.96
CA PRO A 126 -15.99 19.18 -7.16
C PRO A 126 -15.51 17.93 -7.89
N ASP A 127 -16.45 17.12 -8.37
CA ASP A 127 -16.15 15.91 -9.13
C ASP A 127 -15.65 16.27 -10.54
N GLN A 128 -14.42 15.86 -10.86
CA GLN A 128 -13.77 16.06 -12.15
C GLN A 128 -13.82 14.82 -13.05
N ARG A 129 -14.46 13.73 -12.60
CA ARG A 129 -14.59 12.44 -13.30
C ARG A 129 -13.24 11.81 -13.65
N ARG A 130 -12.25 11.88 -12.76
CA ARG A 130 -10.94 11.24 -12.91
C ARG A 130 -11.00 9.73 -12.68
N GLY A 131 -10.10 9.01 -13.35
CA GLY A 131 -9.95 7.56 -13.24
C GLY A 131 -10.86 6.76 -14.16
N VAL A 132 -10.64 5.44 -14.19
CA VAL A 132 -11.40 4.51 -15.04
C VAL A 132 -12.85 4.38 -14.59
N GLU A 133 -13.75 4.06 -15.52
CA GLU A 133 -15.16 3.76 -15.20
C GLU A 133 -15.24 2.43 -14.46
N THR A 134 -15.74 2.44 -13.22
CA THR A 134 -15.86 1.26 -12.36
C THR A 134 -17.27 1.14 -11.78
N PRO A 135 -17.88 -0.06 -11.77
CA PRO A 135 -18.98 -0.35 -10.87
C PRO A 135 -18.41 -0.63 -9.47
N TRP A 136 -19.14 -0.24 -8.42
CA TRP A 136 -18.87 -0.66 -7.05
C TRP A 136 -20.15 -0.85 -6.28
N GLN A 137 -20.12 -1.75 -5.32
CA GLN A 137 -21.19 -1.91 -4.35
C GLN A 137 -20.60 -2.12 -2.97
N SER A 138 -21.27 -1.58 -1.94
CA SER A 138 -20.84 -1.75 -0.57
C SER A 138 -22.04 -1.80 0.37
N ARG A 139 -21.91 -2.55 1.46
CA ARG A 139 -22.90 -2.62 2.53
C ARG A 139 -22.25 -3.03 3.85
N TYR A 140 -22.31 -2.16 4.86
CA TYR A 140 -21.76 -2.38 6.20
C TYR A 140 -20.25 -2.65 6.24
N GLU A 141 -19.51 -2.31 5.19
CA GLU A 141 -18.05 -2.37 5.16
C GLU A 141 -17.43 -1.08 5.73
N PRO A 142 -16.24 -1.16 6.38
CA PRO A 142 -15.48 0.03 6.77
C PRO A 142 -15.24 0.96 5.58
N LEU A 143 -15.57 2.24 5.74
CA LEU A 143 -15.54 3.19 4.63
C LEU A 143 -14.13 3.39 4.08
N HIS A 144 -13.11 3.42 4.95
CA HIS A 144 -11.72 3.54 4.53
C HIS A 144 -11.29 2.35 3.64
N GLU A 145 -11.67 1.11 4.00
CA GLU A 145 -11.36 -0.07 3.20
C GLU A 145 -12.06 -0.03 1.84
N VAL A 146 -13.31 0.42 1.79
CA VAL A 146 -14.06 0.56 0.52
C VAL A 146 -13.35 1.54 -0.39
N VAL A 147 -12.98 2.72 0.13
CA VAL A 147 -12.29 3.76 -0.64
C VAL A 147 -10.91 3.28 -1.11
N GLU A 148 -10.12 2.66 -0.23
CA GLU A 148 -8.81 2.08 -0.59
C GLU A 148 -8.92 0.97 -1.65
N LYS A 149 -9.90 0.07 -1.55
CA LYS A 149 -10.11 -0.98 -2.56
C LYS A 149 -10.45 -0.37 -3.93
N ILE A 150 -11.28 0.68 -3.98
CA ILE A 150 -11.59 1.38 -5.24
C ILE A 150 -10.33 2.08 -5.78
N ALA A 151 -9.60 2.76 -4.90
CA ALA A 151 -8.37 3.49 -5.20
C ALA A 151 -7.32 2.58 -5.84
N ARG A 152 -7.01 1.45 -5.19
CA ARG A 152 -6.10 0.42 -5.72
C ARG A 152 -6.61 -0.19 -7.02
N PHE A 153 -7.91 -0.53 -7.07
CA PHE A 153 -8.47 -1.12 -8.29
C PHE A 153 -8.36 -0.20 -9.50
N CYS A 154 -8.57 1.10 -9.30
CA CYS A 154 -8.60 2.07 -10.38
C CYS A 154 -7.26 2.77 -10.59
N ASP A 155 -6.22 2.36 -9.86
CA ASP A 155 -4.89 2.97 -9.84
C ASP A 155 -4.96 4.51 -9.66
N ILE A 156 -5.71 4.93 -8.63
CA ILE A 156 -5.96 6.33 -8.31
C ILE A 156 -5.80 6.56 -6.81
N GLY A 157 -5.37 7.75 -6.40
CA GLY A 157 -5.18 8.08 -5.00
C GLY A 157 -6.20 9.06 -4.45
N TYR A 158 -6.17 9.29 -3.15
CA TYR A 158 -7.03 10.26 -2.48
C TYR A 158 -6.35 10.90 -1.28
N PHE A 159 -6.76 12.11 -0.92
CA PHE A 159 -6.22 12.85 0.21
C PHE A 159 -7.27 13.80 0.78
N ALA A 160 -7.05 14.29 2.00
CA ALA A 160 -7.79 15.42 2.52
C ALA A 160 -6.87 16.49 3.14
N TYR A 161 -7.26 17.75 2.99
CA TYR A 161 -6.46 18.90 3.44
C TYR A 161 -7.31 19.97 4.12
N ILE A 162 -6.71 20.77 5.01
CA ILE A 162 -7.36 21.97 5.53
C ILE A 162 -7.26 23.09 4.50
N ASP A 163 -8.40 23.66 4.14
CA ASP A 163 -8.46 24.97 3.49
C ASP A 163 -8.73 26.04 4.55
N ILE A 164 -7.68 26.78 4.92
CA ILE A 164 -7.74 27.82 5.96
C ILE A 164 -8.74 28.94 5.60
N PRO A 165 -8.75 29.49 4.37
CA PRO A 165 -9.66 30.58 4.01
C PRO A 165 -11.14 30.20 4.16
N SER A 166 -11.56 29.02 3.68
CA SER A 166 -12.94 28.56 3.81
C SER A 166 -13.25 27.88 5.14
N ARG A 167 -12.24 27.58 5.95
CA ARG A 167 -12.34 26.83 7.22
C ARG A 167 -12.98 25.46 7.03
N LYS A 168 -12.56 24.74 5.99
CA LYS A 168 -13.08 23.42 5.63
C LYS A 168 -11.97 22.39 5.54
N TRP A 169 -12.35 21.12 5.68
CA TRP A 169 -11.51 20.00 5.26
C TRP A 169 -12.02 19.57 3.90
N ILE A 170 -11.12 19.58 2.92
CA ILE A 170 -11.46 19.25 1.53
C ILE A 170 -10.87 17.88 1.24
N PHE A 171 -11.75 16.92 0.94
CA PHE A 171 -11.38 15.62 0.40
C PHE A 171 -11.34 15.70 -1.12
N ASP A 172 -10.26 15.23 -1.72
CA ASP A 172 -10.13 15.15 -3.17
C ASP A 172 -9.33 13.92 -3.61
N ILE A 173 -9.34 13.70 -4.92
CA ILE A 173 -8.63 12.63 -5.59
C ILE A 173 -7.27 13.12 -6.09
N MET A 174 -6.24 12.28 -5.97
CA MET A 174 -4.94 12.50 -6.59
C MET A 174 -4.73 11.54 -7.75
N THR A 175 -4.08 12.03 -8.79
CA THR A 175 -3.66 11.26 -9.96
C THR A 175 -2.17 11.43 -10.15
N GLY A 176 -1.45 10.35 -10.44
CA GLY A 176 -0.05 10.41 -10.81
C GLY A 176 0.18 10.90 -12.24
N ARG A 177 1.30 11.59 -12.47
CA ARG A 177 1.84 11.82 -13.82
C ARG A 177 2.66 10.61 -14.24
N ASP A 178 2.71 10.36 -15.55
CA ASP A 178 3.68 9.43 -16.13
C ASP A 178 4.96 10.22 -16.43
N LEU A 179 5.99 10.01 -15.60
CA LEU A 179 7.33 10.60 -15.71
C LEU A 179 8.35 9.53 -16.13
N THR A 180 7.93 8.43 -16.74
CA THR A 180 8.84 7.37 -17.19
C THR A 180 9.72 7.85 -18.33
N GLN A 181 10.88 7.21 -18.54
CA GLN A 181 11.78 7.55 -19.66
C GLN A 181 11.15 7.36 -21.05
N GLY A 182 10.16 6.47 -21.17
CA GLY A 182 9.56 6.12 -22.46
C GLY A 182 8.50 7.09 -22.98
N GLN A 183 7.92 7.92 -22.11
CA GLN A 183 6.89 8.89 -22.50
C GLN A 183 7.49 10.20 -23.05
N ARG A 184 6.64 11.05 -23.64
CA ARG A 184 7.06 12.29 -24.35
C ARG A 184 6.32 13.55 -23.93
N ILE A 185 5.48 13.48 -22.91
CA ILE A 185 4.64 14.57 -22.42
C ILE A 185 5.36 15.38 -21.35
N TYR A 186 6.01 14.70 -20.40
CA TYR A 186 6.71 15.30 -19.26
C TYR A 186 8.22 15.03 -19.33
N PRO A 187 9.06 15.88 -18.69
CA PRO A 187 10.44 15.53 -18.43
C PRO A 187 10.50 14.23 -17.60
N PRO A 188 11.29 13.22 -17.99
CA PRO A 188 11.34 11.96 -17.26
C PRO A 188 12.10 12.12 -15.95
N VAL A 189 11.65 11.38 -14.93
CA VAL A 189 12.31 11.26 -13.64
C VAL A 189 12.85 9.84 -13.49
N VAL A 190 14.14 9.75 -13.19
CA VAL A 190 14.87 8.49 -13.13
C VAL A 190 15.63 8.42 -11.81
N PHE A 191 15.26 7.47 -10.96
CA PHE A 191 16.01 7.18 -9.74
C PHE A 191 17.06 6.12 -10.03
N SER A 192 18.32 6.48 -9.79
CA SER A 192 19.47 5.64 -10.08
C SER A 192 20.67 6.05 -9.21
N THR A 193 21.40 5.05 -8.74
CA THR A 193 22.69 5.22 -8.06
C THR A 193 23.70 5.94 -8.96
N ASP A 194 23.71 5.65 -10.27
CA ASP A 194 24.58 6.32 -11.25
C ASP A 194 24.30 7.82 -11.39
N PHE A 195 23.06 8.24 -11.10
CA PHE A 195 22.65 9.64 -11.13
C PHE A 195 22.86 10.35 -9.78
N ASN A 196 23.42 9.65 -8.78
CA ASN A 196 23.65 10.13 -7.42
C ASN A 196 22.41 10.75 -6.78
N ASN A 197 21.21 10.26 -7.12
CA ASN A 197 19.95 10.73 -6.56
C ASN A 197 19.28 9.69 -5.65
N VAL A 198 19.92 8.53 -5.46
CA VAL A 198 19.54 7.47 -4.52
C VAL A 198 20.67 7.28 -3.52
N GLN A 199 20.38 7.40 -2.22
CA GLN A 199 21.35 7.15 -1.14
C GLN A 199 21.47 5.67 -0.80
N SER A 200 20.33 4.99 -0.74
CA SER A 200 20.23 3.56 -0.45
C SER A 200 18.99 3.02 -1.15
N GLN A 201 19.06 1.76 -1.53
CA GLN A 201 17.98 1.06 -2.23
C GLN A 201 17.97 -0.40 -1.81
N GLU A 202 16.78 -0.99 -1.81
CA GLU A 202 16.52 -2.39 -1.62
C GLU A 202 15.57 -2.83 -2.73
N PHE A 203 15.95 -3.88 -3.47
CA PHE A 203 15.09 -4.50 -4.48
C PHE A 203 14.69 -5.88 -3.99
N THR A 204 13.38 -6.13 -3.93
CA THR A 204 12.83 -7.44 -3.61
C THR A 204 12.05 -7.95 -4.79
N GLU A 205 12.47 -9.10 -5.32
CA GLU A 205 11.71 -9.89 -6.27
C GLU A 205 11.31 -11.22 -5.61
N ALA A 206 10.00 -11.42 -5.39
CA ALA A 206 9.48 -12.61 -4.74
C ALA A 206 8.21 -13.12 -5.41
N ASP A 207 8.06 -14.43 -5.45
CA ASP A 207 6.99 -15.12 -6.17
C ASP A 207 6.22 -16.10 -5.26
N GLY A 208 6.41 -16.00 -3.95
CA GLY A 208 5.83 -16.94 -2.97
C GLY A 208 4.30 -16.99 -3.01
N SER A 209 3.64 -15.86 -3.28
CA SER A 209 2.20 -15.77 -3.52
C SER A 209 1.82 -15.72 -5.00
N PHE A 210 2.78 -15.75 -5.93
CA PHE A 210 2.51 -15.55 -7.35
C PHE A 210 1.63 -16.65 -7.92
N LYS A 211 0.55 -16.25 -8.61
CA LYS A 211 -0.38 -17.11 -9.35
C LYS A 211 -0.66 -16.49 -10.71
N ASN A 212 -0.65 -17.31 -11.76
CA ASN A 212 -0.89 -16.88 -13.13
C ASN A 212 -1.96 -17.70 -13.84
N VAL A 213 -2.59 -18.63 -13.13
CA VAL A 213 -3.83 -19.30 -13.56
C VAL A 213 -4.81 -19.30 -12.40
N GLY A 214 -6.06 -18.93 -12.66
CA GLY A 214 -7.10 -18.82 -11.67
C GLY A 214 -8.36 -19.58 -12.08
N TYR A 215 -9.03 -20.19 -11.12
CA TYR A 215 -10.37 -20.77 -11.29
C TYR A 215 -11.39 -19.89 -10.57
N ALA A 216 -12.14 -19.10 -11.32
CA ALA A 216 -13.17 -18.20 -10.82
C ALA A 216 -14.49 -18.98 -10.63
N GLY A 217 -14.98 -19.07 -9.40
CA GLY A 217 -16.25 -19.71 -9.08
C GLY A 217 -17.39 -18.71 -8.97
N GLY A 218 -18.34 -18.76 -9.89
CA GLY A 218 -19.56 -17.94 -9.89
C GLY A 218 -20.67 -18.48 -8.99
N LYS A 219 -21.91 -18.15 -9.31
CA LYS A 219 -23.13 -18.65 -8.63
C LYS A 219 -23.27 -20.17 -8.77
N GLY A 220 -23.99 -20.77 -7.82
CA GLY A 220 -24.21 -22.21 -7.70
C GLY A 220 -23.40 -22.83 -6.56
N GLU A 221 -23.83 -24.00 -6.12
CA GLU A 221 -23.20 -24.77 -5.05
C GLU A 221 -22.64 -26.09 -5.61
N GLU A 222 -21.58 -26.59 -5.00
CA GLU A 222 -20.96 -27.89 -5.34
C GLU A 222 -20.74 -28.09 -6.85
N GLU A 223 -21.33 -29.16 -7.43
CA GLU A 223 -21.18 -29.54 -8.83
C GLU A 223 -21.93 -28.61 -9.80
N GLU A 224 -22.90 -27.82 -9.31
CA GLU A 224 -23.66 -26.86 -10.12
C GLU A 224 -22.97 -25.49 -10.18
N ARG A 225 -21.88 -25.29 -9.44
CA ARG A 225 -21.15 -24.02 -9.42
C ARG A 225 -20.51 -23.76 -10.78
N LEU A 226 -20.81 -22.60 -11.36
CA LEU A 226 -20.15 -22.16 -12.59
C LEU A 226 -18.66 -21.88 -12.29
N ILE A 227 -17.76 -22.54 -13.02
CA ILE A 227 -16.31 -22.35 -12.91
C ILE A 227 -15.76 -21.85 -14.23
N GLN A 228 -14.92 -20.82 -14.19
CA GLN A 228 -14.20 -20.33 -15.36
C GLN A 228 -12.72 -20.19 -15.08
N MET A 229 -11.89 -20.70 -15.99
CA MET A 229 -10.44 -20.54 -15.92
C MET A 229 -10.02 -19.20 -16.52
N VAL A 230 -9.12 -18.51 -15.82
CA VAL A 230 -8.44 -17.30 -16.28
C VAL A 230 -6.93 -17.51 -16.24
N GLY A 231 -6.19 -16.87 -17.14
CA GLY A 231 -4.77 -17.16 -17.37
C GLY A 231 -4.55 -18.38 -18.28
N ASN A 232 -3.33 -18.52 -18.79
CA ASN A 232 -3.01 -19.49 -19.85
C ASN A 232 -1.63 -20.18 -19.68
N ALA A 233 -0.99 -20.03 -18.52
CA ALA A 233 0.31 -20.65 -18.26
C ALA A 233 0.22 -22.19 -18.21
N SER A 234 1.35 -22.85 -18.46
CA SER A 234 1.44 -24.31 -18.52
C SER A 234 2.76 -24.82 -17.93
N GLY A 235 2.84 -26.11 -17.62
CA GLY A 235 4.07 -26.72 -17.08
C GLY A 235 4.47 -26.15 -15.72
N LEU A 236 5.77 -26.01 -15.49
CA LEU A 236 6.33 -25.48 -14.23
C LEU A 236 5.94 -24.02 -13.98
N ASP A 237 5.71 -23.24 -15.05
CA ASP A 237 5.31 -21.83 -14.95
C ASP A 237 3.89 -21.67 -14.43
N ARG A 238 3.05 -22.71 -14.50
CA ARG A 238 1.64 -22.65 -14.09
C ARG A 238 1.49 -22.71 -12.57
N ARG A 239 1.03 -21.62 -11.97
CA ARG A 239 0.74 -21.52 -10.52
C ARG A 239 -0.72 -21.12 -10.32
N GLU A 240 -1.46 -21.96 -9.59
CA GLU A 240 -2.92 -21.93 -9.60
C GLU A 240 -3.56 -21.44 -8.30
N VAL A 241 -4.72 -20.77 -8.42
CA VAL A 241 -5.56 -20.36 -7.29
C VAL A 241 -7.05 -20.48 -7.60
N PHE A 242 -7.84 -20.82 -6.59
CA PHE A 242 -9.30 -20.73 -6.65
C PHE A 242 -9.78 -19.38 -6.10
N MET A 243 -10.71 -18.73 -6.80
CA MET A 243 -11.19 -17.40 -6.47
C MET A 243 -12.72 -17.39 -6.41
N ASP A 244 -13.27 -16.98 -5.27
CA ASP A 244 -14.72 -16.85 -5.11
C ASP A 244 -15.23 -15.60 -5.82
N CYS A 245 -15.97 -15.76 -6.91
CA CYS A 245 -16.57 -14.70 -7.70
C CYS A 245 -18.10 -14.85 -7.74
N SER A 246 -18.71 -15.30 -6.63
CA SER A 246 -20.15 -15.58 -6.51
C SER A 246 -21.06 -14.38 -6.76
N SER A 247 -20.52 -13.15 -6.70
CA SER A 247 -21.24 -11.91 -7.05
C SER A 247 -21.36 -11.64 -8.55
N ALA A 248 -20.69 -12.39 -9.42
CA ALA A 248 -20.83 -12.22 -10.87
C ALA A 248 -22.24 -12.63 -11.33
N GLU A 249 -22.85 -11.81 -12.19
CA GLU A 249 -24.19 -12.05 -12.72
C GLU A 249 -24.19 -13.04 -13.89
N ASP A 250 -23.12 -13.07 -14.69
CA ASP A 250 -22.97 -13.94 -15.85
C ASP A 250 -21.51 -14.42 -16.07
N ALA A 251 -21.30 -15.22 -17.12
CA ALA A 251 -20.00 -15.79 -17.46
C ALA A 251 -18.99 -14.75 -18.01
N VAL A 252 -19.45 -13.59 -18.48
CA VAL A 252 -18.54 -12.52 -18.91
C VAL A 252 -18.01 -11.80 -17.69
N GLU A 253 -18.91 -11.40 -16.78
CA GLU A 253 -18.55 -10.76 -15.51
C GLU A 253 -17.70 -11.69 -14.63
N LEU A 254 -17.96 -13.01 -14.68
CA LEU A 254 -17.15 -14.00 -13.95
C LEU A 254 -15.70 -14.04 -14.44
N ALA A 255 -15.47 -13.99 -15.75
CA ALA A 255 -14.12 -13.95 -16.33
C ALA A 255 -13.40 -12.64 -15.97
N GLU A 256 -14.09 -11.51 -16.06
CA GLU A 256 -13.54 -10.19 -15.73
C GLU A 256 -13.14 -10.12 -14.25
N MET A 257 -14.05 -10.55 -13.36
CA MET A 257 -13.79 -10.61 -11.91
C MET A 257 -12.67 -11.60 -11.58
N GLY A 258 -12.64 -12.76 -12.25
CA GLY A 258 -11.58 -13.75 -12.10
C GLY A 258 -10.22 -13.20 -12.52
N THR A 259 -10.12 -12.56 -13.68
CA THR A 259 -8.88 -11.97 -14.21
C THR A 259 -8.34 -10.90 -13.25
N LYS A 260 -9.23 -10.07 -12.72
CA LYS A 260 -8.92 -9.03 -11.75
C LYS A 260 -8.47 -9.58 -10.40
N LYS A 261 -9.14 -10.61 -9.86
CA LYS A 261 -8.67 -11.27 -8.64
C LYS A 261 -7.33 -11.96 -8.86
N LEU A 262 -7.09 -12.52 -10.05
CA LEU A 262 -5.80 -13.15 -10.39
C LEU A 262 -4.67 -12.11 -10.40
N SER A 263 -4.93 -10.86 -10.82
CA SER A 263 -3.90 -9.81 -10.79
C SER A 263 -3.44 -9.43 -9.37
N GLU A 264 -4.22 -9.74 -8.32
CA GLU A 264 -3.78 -9.58 -6.92
C GLU A 264 -2.67 -10.57 -6.53
N TYR A 265 -2.50 -11.65 -7.29
CA TYR A 265 -1.44 -12.65 -7.12
C TYR A 265 -0.26 -12.40 -8.06
N GLY A 266 0.01 -11.13 -8.39
CA GLY A 266 1.19 -10.72 -9.14
C GLY A 266 2.48 -11.10 -8.41
N GLN A 267 3.59 -11.09 -9.17
CA GLN A 267 4.91 -11.21 -8.60
C GLN A 267 5.17 -9.98 -7.71
N ILE A 268 5.75 -10.19 -6.54
CA ILE A 268 6.17 -9.11 -5.65
C ILE A 268 7.46 -8.55 -6.25
N ILE A 269 7.39 -7.32 -6.75
CA ILE A 269 8.55 -6.55 -7.18
C ILE A 269 8.50 -5.23 -6.41
N THR A 270 9.26 -5.12 -5.32
CA THR A 270 9.36 -3.88 -4.56
C THR A 270 10.73 -3.26 -4.74
N PHE A 271 10.72 -1.94 -4.75
CA PHE A 271 11.92 -1.14 -4.67
C PHE A 271 11.68 -0.12 -3.55
N ASP A 272 12.52 -0.18 -2.53
CA ASP A 272 12.46 0.72 -1.39
C ASP A 272 13.73 1.56 -1.41
N GLY A 273 13.61 2.88 -1.31
CA GLY A 273 14.74 3.76 -1.53
C GLY A 273 14.74 4.99 -0.64
N ARG A 274 15.93 5.38 -0.18
CA ARG A 274 16.15 6.71 0.37
C ARG A 274 16.66 7.60 -0.74
N VAL A 275 15.86 8.57 -1.14
CA VAL A 275 16.23 9.51 -2.20
C VAL A 275 16.96 10.69 -1.60
N LEU A 276 17.95 11.18 -2.35
CA LEU A 276 18.63 12.41 -2.03
C LEU A 276 17.89 13.54 -2.72
N ASP A 277 17.42 14.51 -1.92
CA ASP A 277 16.95 15.79 -2.44
C ASP A 277 18.17 16.55 -2.99
N THR A 278 18.44 16.30 -4.26
CA THR A 278 19.61 16.79 -5.00
C THR A 278 19.17 17.82 -6.01
N HIS A 279 20.14 18.50 -6.63
CA HIS A 279 19.84 19.35 -7.78
C HIS A 279 19.35 18.57 -9.02
N SER A 280 19.37 17.22 -9.01
CA SER A 280 18.91 16.41 -10.13
C SER A 280 17.38 16.42 -10.26
N PHE A 281 16.66 16.15 -9.16
CA PHE A 281 15.21 16.17 -9.12
C PHE A 281 14.71 16.65 -7.75
N GLN A 282 13.89 17.68 -7.75
CA GLN A 282 13.33 18.32 -6.55
C GLN A 282 11.96 17.73 -6.23
N TYR A 283 11.80 17.29 -4.99
CA TYR A 283 10.53 16.80 -4.46
C TYR A 283 9.45 17.91 -4.43
N GLU A 284 8.20 17.54 -4.76
CA GLU A 284 7.04 18.43 -4.94
C GLU A 284 7.17 19.46 -6.08
N HIS A 285 8.22 19.37 -6.89
CA HIS A 285 8.41 20.16 -8.10
C HIS A 285 8.51 19.25 -9.33
N ASP A 286 9.55 18.42 -9.37
CA ASP A 286 9.81 17.53 -10.50
C ASP A 286 9.03 16.22 -10.39
N TRP A 287 8.86 15.72 -9.16
CA TRP A 287 8.10 14.52 -8.84
C TRP A 287 7.36 14.67 -7.51
N ASP A 288 6.26 13.93 -7.35
CA ASP A 288 5.49 13.87 -6.12
C ASP A 288 4.89 12.47 -5.91
N LEU A 289 4.27 12.27 -4.74
CA LEU A 289 3.48 11.09 -4.42
C LEU A 289 2.49 10.79 -5.56
N GLY A 290 2.50 9.52 -5.97
CA GLY A 290 1.65 9.05 -7.03
C GLY A 290 2.26 9.14 -8.41
N ASP A 291 3.35 9.86 -8.70
CA ASP A 291 3.94 9.82 -10.05
C ASP A 291 4.48 8.43 -10.40
N ILE A 292 4.45 8.05 -11.68
CA ILE A 292 5.12 6.86 -12.23
C ILE A 292 6.48 7.29 -12.75
N VAL A 293 7.55 6.69 -12.25
CA VAL A 293 8.93 7.06 -12.59
C VAL A 293 9.70 5.82 -13.04
N THR A 294 10.88 6.02 -13.62
CA THR A 294 11.78 4.92 -13.97
C THR A 294 12.80 4.71 -12.84
N LEU A 295 12.93 3.47 -12.40
CA LEU A 295 13.95 3.00 -11.47
C LEU A 295 15.00 2.26 -12.28
N ARG A 296 16.26 2.60 -12.09
CA ARG A 296 17.35 1.96 -12.82
C ARG A 296 18.57 1.77 -11.94
N ASP A 297 19.03 0.53 -11.84
CA ASP A 297 20.35 0.21 -11.30
C ASP A 297 21.11 -0.65 -12.32
N ASP A 298 22.15 -0.06 -12.92
CA ASP A 298 22.92 -0.69 -13.98
C ASP A 298 23.81 -1.83 -13.43
N GLU A 299 24.20 -1.81 -12.15
CA GLU A 299 24.98 -2.88 -11.51
C GLU A 299 24.11 -4.13 -11.25
N TRP A 300 22.84 -3.94 -10.88
CA TRP A 300 21.87 -5.02 -10.67
C TRP A 300 21.23 -5.48 -11.98
N GLY A 301 21.37 -4.70 -13.06
CA GLY A 301 20.71 -4.97 -14.35
C GLY A 301 19.19 -4.81 -14.27
N VAL A 302 18.72 -3.96 -13.36
CA VAL A 302 17.29 -3.76 -13.07
C VAL A 302 16.85 -2.42 -13.64
N GLU A 303 15.86 -2.44 -14.53
CA GLU A 303 15.14 -1.25 -14.98
C GLU A 303 13.64 -1.54 -14.92
N LEU A 304 12.88 -0.73 -14.18
CA LEU A 304 11.43 -0.84 -14.14
C LEU A 304 10.76 0.53 -14.00
N ASN A 305 9.52 0.61 -14.48
CA ASN A 305 8.66 1.76 -14.23
C ASN A 305 7.75 1.44 -13.05
N SER A 306 7.70 2.32 -12.06
CA SER A 306 6.88 2.10 -10.86
C SER A 306 6.29 3.39 -10.32
N ARG A 307 5.13 3.26 -9.68
CA ARG A 307 4.42 4.37 -9.01
C ARG A 307 5.03 4.62 -7.64
N ILE A 308 5.22 5.88 -7.27
CA ILE A 308 5.56 6.28 -5.90
C ILE A 308 4.31 6.15 -5.03
N THR A 309 4.30 5.19 -4.11
CA THR A 309 3.11 4.86 -3.30
C THR A 309 3.17 5.35 -1.86
N GLU A 310 4.37 5.57 -1.31
CA GLU A 310 4.58 6.24 -0.03
C GLU A 310 5.69 7.29 -0.17
N VAL A 311 5.50 8.45 0.45
CA VAL A 311 6.57 9.42 0.70
C VAL A 311 6.61 9.73 2.18
N ARG A 312 7.78 9.54 2.79
CA ARG A 312 8.07 9.84 4.18
C ARG A 312 9.05 11.00 4.27
N GLU A 313 8.60 12.07 4.90
CA GLU A 313 9.37 13.27 5.16
C GLU A 313 9.80 13.26 6.63
N ILE A 314 11.10 13.36 6.88
CA ILE A 314 11.68 13.37 8.22
C ILE A 314 12.32 14.74 8.43
N TYR A 315 11.71 15.55 9.27
CA TYR A 315 12.16 16.88 9.65
C TYR A 315 12.86 16.83 10.99
N GLU A 316 14.19 16.84 10.96
CA GLU A 316 15.06 16.89 12.14
C GLU A 316 16.08 18.03 11.97
N GLN A 317 17.36 17.80 12.27
CA GLN A 317 18.44 18.74 11.93
C GLN A 317 18.57 18.94 10.41
N GLU A 318 18.30 17.89 9.64
CA GLU A 318 18.25 17.89 8.19
C GLU A 318 16.90 17.29 7.76
N VAL A 319 16.41 17.70 6.60
CA VAL A 319 15.22 17.09 5.99
C VAL A 319 15.66 15.88 5.19
N LYS A 320 14.99 14.74 5.41
CA LYS A 320 15.21 13.50 4.64
C LYS A 320 13.91 13.07 3.99
N ILE A 321 14.02 12.59 2.75
CA ILE A 321 12.90 12.06 1.98
C ILE A 321 13.16 10.59 1.70
N GLU A 322 12.27 9.74 2.19
CA GLU A 322 12.26 8.30 1.94
C GLU A 322 11.02 7.97 1.10
N ILE A 323 11.19 7.10 0.09
CA ILE A 323 10.11 6.77 -0.84
C ILE A 323 9.98 5.27 -1.02
N GLN A 324 8.74 4.85 -1.24
CA GLN A 324 8.38 3.49 -1.59
C GLN A 324 7.74 3.45 -2.97
N PHE A 325 8.07 2.42 -3.73
CA PHE A 325 7.54 2.19 -5.06
C PHE A 325 6.68 0.93 -5.13
N GLY A 326 5.68 0.96 -6.01
CA GLY A 326 4.83 -0.19 -6.32
C GLY A 326 3.82 -0.48 -5.22
N ASP A 327 3.08 -1.58 -5.38
CA ASP A 327 2.06 -1.95 -4.40
C ASP A 327 2.69 -2.25 -3.04
N GLU A 328 2.17 -1.60 -2.00
CA GLU A 328 2.10 -2.20 -0.66
C GLU A 328 1.25 -3.49 -0.76
N ILE A 329 1.79 -4.55 -1.36
CA ILE A 329 1.21 -5.89 -1.23
C ILE A 329 1.16 -6.15 0.27
N PRO A 330 -0.01 -6.53 0.83
CA PRO A 330 -0.32 -6.48 2.25
C PRO A 330 0.91 -6.86 3.07
N ASN A 331 1.55 -5.79 3.56
CA ASN A 331 2.77 -5.68 4.33
C ASN A 331 3.45 -7.05 4.53
N VAL A 332 4.71 -7.25 4.16
CA VAL A 332 5.45 -8.48 4.57
C VAL A 332 5.19 -8.81 6.05
N LYS A 333 5.00 -7.79 6.91
CA LYS A 333 4.50 -7.92 8.31
C LYS A 333 3.07 -8.47 8.48
N LYS A 334 2.10 -8.05 7.67
CA LYS A 334 0.70 -8.54 7.65
C LYS A 334 0.64 -9.96 7.08
N THR A 335 1.38 -10.24 6.01
CA THR A 335 1.52 -11.60 5.46
C THR A 335 2.23 -12.53 6.45
N VAL A 336 3.31 -12.09 7.10
CA VAL A 336 3.99 -12.83 8.19
C VAL A 336 3.05 -13.06 9.38
N LYS A 337 2.26 -12.07 9.81
CA LYS A 337 1.25 -12.26 10.88
C LYS A 337 0.14 -13.22 10.48
N THR A 338 -0.32 -13.17 9.23
CA THR A 338 -1.33 -14.10 8.69
C THR A 338 -0.77 -15.51 8.66
N ILE A 339 0.44 -15.71 8.12
CA ILE A 339 1.16 -16.99 8.10
C ILE A 339 1.39 -17.49 9.53
N GLN A 340 1.82 -16.64 10.45
CA GLN A 340 2.01 -17.00 11.85
C GLN A 340 0.70 -17.45 12.49
N SER A 341 -0.41 -16.72 12.27
CA SER A 341 -1.72 -17.12 12.77
C SER A 341 -2.25 -18.41 12.13
N GLN A 342 -1.89 -18.69 10.88
CA GLN A 342 -2.25 -19.93 10.18
C GLN A 342 -1.41 -21.11 10.70
N ILE A 343 -0.11 -20.91 10.96
CA ILE A 343 0.78 -21.89 11.61
C ILE A 343 0.26 -22.21 13.02
N ASP A 344 -0.10 -21.21 13.81
CA ASP A 344 -0.61 -21.40 15.18
C ASP A 344 -1.94 -22.19 15.18
N ARG A 345 -2.80 -21.97 14.17
CA ARG A 345 -4.04 -22.75 13.94
C ARG A 345 -3.78 -24.19 13.49
N LEU A 346 -2.73 -24.42 12.70
CA LEU A 346 -2.32 -25.76 12.27
C LEU A 346 -1.65 -26.54 13.41
N GLN A 347 -0.91 -25.87 14.29
CA GLN A 347 -0.31 -26.47 15.49
C GLN A 347 -1.34 -26.84 16.55
N THR A 348 -2.48 -26.15 16.62
CA THR A 348 -3.59 -26.50 17.53
C THR A 348 -4.40 -27.70 17.04
N ASN A 349 -4.39 -28.01 15.74
CA ASN A 349 -4.98 -29.22 15.16
C ASN A 349 -3.91 -30.31 14.96
N SER A 350 -3.38 -30.86 16.06
CA SER A 350 -2.34 -31.89 15.98
C SER A 350 -2.88 -33.27 15.56
N GLY A 351 -2.83 -33.52 14.25
CA GLY A 351 -2.80 -34.86 13.65
C GLY A 351 -1.42 -35.23 13.09
N LEU A 352 -0.34 -34.64 13.62
CA LEU A 352 1.02 -34.72 13.05
C LEU A 352 1.83 -35.97 13.47
N ALA A 353 1.23 -36.93 14.18
CA ALA A 353 1.96 -38.11 14.66
C ALA A 353 2.10 -39.25 13.61
N GLU A 354 1.40 -39.18 12.47
CA GLU A 354 1.32 -40.35 11.56
C GLU A 354 2.11 -40.20 10.24
N VAL A 355 2.61 -39.01 9.92
CA VAL A 355 3.28 -38.74 8.62
C VAL A 355 4.78 -39.07 8.64
N VAL A 356 5.41 -39.18 9.82
CA VAL A 356 6.88 -39.34 9.93
C VAL A 356 7.38 -40.79 9.69
N LYS A 357 6.51 -41.76 9.37
CA LYS A 357 6.91 -43.18 9.32
C LYS A 357 7.07 -43.82 7.94
N ARG A 358 7.16 -43.06 6.84
CA ARG A 358 7.23 -43.65 5.48
C ARG A 358 8.21 -42.99 4.51
N LEU A 359 9.46 -42.80 4.93
CA LEU A 359 10.56 -42.53 4.00
C LEU A 359 11.77 -43.40 4.35
N ASP A 360 11.62 -44.70 4.11
CA ASP A 360 12.75 -45.64 3.98
C ASP A 360 12.39 -46.65 2.87
N SER A 361 12.73 -46.30 1.64
CA SER A 361 13.12 -47.23 0.55
C SER A 361 13.28 -46.40 -0.71
N GLY A 362 14.54 -46.21 -1.11
CA GLY A 362 14.88 -45.54 -2.35
C GLY A 362 14.33 -46.27 -3.58
N VAL A 363 14.04 -45.50 -4.63
CA VAL A 363 14.62 -45.56 -5.97
C VAL A 363 13.95 -44.43 -6.75
N LEU A 364 14.71 -43.39 -7.11
CA LEU A 364 14.29 -42.37 -8.08
C LEU A 364 15.14 -42.56 -9.33
N LEU A 365 14.51 -42.97 -10.43
CA LEU A 365 15.06 -42.79 -11.77
C LEU A 365 14.60 -41.42 -12.27
N ARG A 366 15.60 -40.61 -12.64
CA ARG A 366 15.48 -39.25 -13.17
C ARG A 366 14.87 -39.26 -14.58
N ASP A 367 13.87 -38.41 -14.80
CA ASP A 367 13.77 -37.62 -16.02
C ASP A 367 13.77 -36.14 -15.61
N ASN A 368 14.60 -35.35 -16.32
CA ASN A 368 15.36 -34.23 -15.77
C ASN A 368 14.56 -32.93 -15.63
N TYR A 369 14.58 -32.33 -14.43
CA TYR A 369 14.33 -30.90 -14.19
C TYR A 369 15.43 -30.22 -13.37
N PHE A 370 16.51 -30.92 -13.01
CA PHE A 370 17.58 -30.38 -12.18
C PHE A 370 18.95 -30.73 -12.76
N ASN A 371 19.62 -29.74 -13.34
CA ASN A 371 21.07 -29.78 -13.53
C ASN A 371 21.74 -29.36 -12.21
N ILE A 372 21.78 -30.26 -11.23
CA ILE A 372 22.57 -30.03 -10.01
C ILE A 372 23.87 -30.82 -10.14
N ALA A 373 24.99 -30.10 -10.17
CA ALA A 373 26.31 -30.66 -9.94
C ALA A 373 26.73 -30.30 -8.51
N THR A 374 26.96 -31.32 -7.67
CA THR A 374 27.48 -31.14 -6.31
C THR A 374 28.95 -31.54 -6.32
N ILE A 375 29.84 -30.61 -5.98
CA ILE A 375 31.27 -30.89 -5.79
C ILE A 375 31.61 -30.58 -4.34
N HIS A 376 32.30 -31.52 -3.71
CA HIS A 376 32.85 -31.36 -2.37
C HIS A 376 34.20 -30.67 -2.51
N THR A 377 34.34 -29.47 -1.94
CA THR A 377 35.61 -28.73 -1.95
C THR A 377 36.04 -28.44 -0.51
N ILE A 378 37.35 -28.45 -0.24
CA ILE A 378 37.88 -28.10 1.07
C ILE A 378 38.40 -26.67 1.01
N ARG A 379 37.74 -25.74 1.71
CA ARG A 379 38.22 -24.36 1.92
C ARG A 379 38.67 -24.21 3.37
N ASN A 380 39.92 -23.78 3.58
CA ASN A 380 40.50 -23.56 4.91
C ASN A 380 40.35 -24.77 5.88
N GLY A 381 40.43 -25.99 5.37
CA GLY A 381 40.33 -27.21 6.17
C GLY A 381 38.91 -27.64 6.53
N VAL A 382 37.88 -26.93 6.05
CA VAL A 382 36.46 -27.31 6.20
C VAL A 382 35.94 -27.79 4.85
N GLU A 383 35.27 -28.94 4.84
CA GLU A 383 34.56 -29.45 3.68
C GLU A 383 33.29 -28.62 3.48
N VAL A 384 33.18 -27.98 2.31
CA VAL A 384 32.04 -27.15 1.95
C VAL A 384 31.39 -27.76 0.72
N GLN A 385 30.08 -27.96 0.78
CA GLN A 385 29.27 -28.24 -0.40
C GLN A 385 29.00 -26.92 -1.13
N GLU A 386 29.54 -26.79 -2.33
CA GLU A 386 29.20 -25.69 -3.22
C GLU A 386 28.08 -26.16 -4.15
N PHE A 387 27.00 -25.38 -4.23
CA PHE A 387 25.91 -25.59 -5.17
C PHE A 387 26.13 -24.71 -6.39
N TRP A 388 26.11 -25.32 -7.57
CA TRP A 388 26.08 -24.59 -8.82
C TRP A 388 24.65 -24.63 -9.37
N LEU A 389 24.06 -23.45 -9.60
CA LEU A 389 22.89 -23.30 -10.48
C LEU A 389 23.41 -23.35 -11.92
N LEU A 390 22.82 -24.22 -12.74
CA LEU A 390 23.06 -24.29 -14.18
C LEU A 390 21.96 -23.57 -14.94
#